data_AF-A0A536MA67-F1
#
_entry.id   AF-A0A536MA67-F1
#
_cell.length_a   1.000
_cell.length_b   1.000
_cell.length_c   1.000
_cell.angle_alpha   90.00
_cell.angle_beta   90.00
_cell.angle_gamma   90.00
#
_symmetry.space_group_name_H-M   'P 1'
#
loop_
_entity.id
_entity.type
_entity.pdbx_description
1 polymer ?
#
loop_
_entity_poly.entity_id
_entity_poly.type
_entity_poly.pdbx_seq_one_letter_code
_entity_poly.pdbx_strand_id
1 'polypeptide(L)' 'MGKYPPLEWASPPPRQNLDKDGDLVEGYCLKDKRKVEMKDPQPITMKNGKPATVGTCPNCGTKIYKIGKAT' A
#
# COMPACT_ATOMS: atom_id res chain seq x y z
N MET A 1 -41.02 -5.15 -6.69
CA MET A 1 -39.85 -5.60 -7.46
C MET A 1 -38.61 -4.89 -6.91
N GLY A 2 -37.83 -5.57 -6.07
CA GLY A 2 -36.57 -5.05 -5.51
C GLY A 2 -35.40 -5.81 -6.12
N LYS A 3 -34.47 -5.10 -6.77
CA LYS A 3 -33.29 -5.69 -7.39
C LYS A 3 -32.02 -4.86 -7.23
N TYR A 4 -31.93 -4.03 -6.19
CA TYR A 4 -30.63 -3.56 -5.73
C TYR A 4 -30.55 -3.71 -4.21
N PRO A 5 -29.55 -4.43 -3.69
CA PRO A 5 -29.33 -4.49 -2.25
C PRO A 5 -28.99 -3.07 -1.74
N PRO A 6 -29.41 -2.73 -0.50
CA PRO A 6 -29.21 -1.40 0.08
C PRO A 6 -27.72 -1.03 0.10
N LEU A 7 -27.39 0.24 -0.10
CA LEU A 7 -26.02 0.77 -0.29
C LEU A 7 -25.08 0.57 0.92
N GLU A 8 -25.51 -0.12 1.97
CA GLU A 8 -24.89 -0.24 3.28
C GLU A 8 -23.85 -1.38 3.40
N TRP A 9 -23.75 -2.28 2.41
CA TRP A 9 -22.77 -3.40 2.41
C TRP A 9 -21.55 -3.18 1.51
N ALA A 10 -21.47 -2.09 0.75
CA ALA A 10 -20.23 -1.67 0.12
C ALA A 10 -19.42 -0.83 1.11
N SER A 11 -19.18 -1.38 2.31
CA SER A 11 -18.12 -0.84 3.17
C SER A 11 -16.85 -0.85 2.32
N PRO A 12 -16.27 0.33 1.97
CA PRO A 12 -15.01 0.34 1.24
C PRO A 12 -14.04 -0.50 2.06
N PRO A 13 -13.21 -1.35 1.41
CA PRO A 13 -12.22 -2.12 2.15
C PRO A 13 -11.48 -1.15 3.07
N PRO A 14 -11.22 -1.53 4.34
CA PRO A 14 -10.55 -0.64 5.27
C PRO A 14 -9.33 -0.05 4.56
N ARG A 15 -9.24 1.28 4.50
CA ARG A 15 -8.17 1.99 3.79
C ARG A 15 -6.89 1.86 4.62
N GLN A 16 -6.24 0.70 4.53
CA GLN A 16 -5.11 0.35 5.39
C GLN A 16 -3.78 0.98 4.93
N ASN A 17 -3.75 1.54 3.72
CA ASN A 17 -2.52 1.98 3.06
C ASN A 17 -2.63 3.45 2.56
N LEU A 18 -3.30 4.33 3.30
CA LEU A 18 -3.36 5.77 2.98
C LEU A 18 -2.17 6.50 3.62
N ASP A 19 -1.41 7.26 2.85
CA ASP A 19 -0.49 8.26 3.39
C ASP A 19 -1.26 9.46 3.98
N LYS A 20 -0.53 10.38 4.62
CA LYS A 20 -1.08 11.55 5.32
C LYS A 20 -1.86 12.51 4.40
N ASP A 21 -1.64 12.41 3.09
CA ASP A 21 -2.30 13.20 2.05
C ASP A 21 -3.49 12.44 1.43
N GLY A 22 -3.79 11.23 1.90
CA GLY A 22 -4.91 10.42 1.46
C GLY A 22 -4.62 9.61 0.18
N ASP A 23 -3.36 9.52 -0.23
CA ASP A 23 -2.94 8.73 -1.39
C ASP A 23 -2.49 7.32 -0.99
N LEU A 24 -2.67 6.35 -1.88
CA LEU A 24 -2.37 4.95 -1.61
C LEU A 24 -0.85 4.76 -1.65
N VAL A 25 -0.27 4.08 -0.65
CA VAL A 25 1.19 3.87 -0.63
C VAL A 25 1.59 2.91 -1.75
N GLU A 26 1.95 3.48 -2.90
CA GLU A 26 2.41 2.73 -4.05
C GLU A 26 3.88 2.31 -3.90
N GLY A 27 4.20 1.09 -4.33
CA GLY A 27 5.54 0.53 -4.38
C GLY A 27 5.83 -0.17 -5.71
N TYR A 28 7.10 -0.19 -6.12
CA TYR A 28 7.51 -0.98 -7.29
C TYR A 28 7.95 -2.37 -6.86
N CYS A 29 7.29 -3.40 -7.38
CA CYS A 29 7.69 -4.77 -7.14
C CYS A 29 8.66 -5.24 -8.24
N LEU A 30 9.86 -5.68 -7.86
CA LEU A 30 10.88 -6.15 -8.80
C LEU A 30 10.53 -7.50 -9.44
N LYS A 31 9.76 -8.35 -8.76
CA LYS A 31 9.27 -9.61 -9.32
C LYS A 31 8.20 -9.39 -10.37
N ASP A 32 7.20 -8.57 -10.04
CA ASP A 32 6.07 -8.27 -10.93
C ASP A 32 6.41 -7.19 -11.97
N LYS A 33 7.55 -6.50 -11.82
CA LYS A 33 8.01 -5.36 -12.65
C LYS A 33 6.93 -4.31 -12.90
N ARG A 34 6.11 -4.07 -11.86
CA ARG A 34 4.97 -3.16 -11.92
C ARG A 34 4.83 -2.39 -10.62
N LYS A 35 4.13 -1.26 -10.69
CA LYS A 35 3.69 -0.53 -9.51
C LYS A 35 2.50 -1.25 -8.90
N VAL A 36 2.55 -1.47 -7.60
CA VAL A 36 1.50 -2.11 -6.81
C VAL A 36 1.29 -1.32 -5.54
N GLU A 37 0.06 -1.30 -5.05
CA GLU A 37 -0.21 -0.79 -3.71
C GLU A 37 0.48 -1.70 -2.68
N MET A 38 1.31 -1.10 -1.84
CA MET A 38 1.98 -1.81 -0.76
C MET A 38 0.96 -2.16 0.32
N LYS A 39 0.97 -3.42 0.76
CA LYS A 39 0.23 -3.83 1.95
C LYS A 39 1.09 -3.64 3.19
N ASP A 40 0.51 -3.03 4.23
CA ASP A 40 1.19 -2.77 5.51
C ASP A 40 2.46 -1.90 5.34
N PRO A 41 2.34 -0.67 4.82
CA PRO A 41 3.47 0.22 4.65
C PRO A 41 4.00 0.69 6.01
N GLN A 42 5.28 0.43 6.29
CA GLN A 42 5.97 0.87 7.49
C GLN A 42 7.16 1.78 7.15
N PRO A 43 7.29 2.95 7.80
CA PRO A 43 8.46 3.79 7.65
C PRO A 43 9.67 3.13 8.33
N ILE A 44 10.77 2.97 7.58
CA ILE A 44 12.05 2.47 8.07
C ILE A 44 13.18 3.41 7.68
N THR A 45 14.18 3.54 8.55
CA THR A 45 15.43 4.21 8.20
C THR A 45 16.46 3.16 7.82
N MET A 46 16.94 3.22 6.58
CA MET A 46 17.97 2.29 6.09
C MET A 46 19.29 2.49 6.84
N LYS A 47 20.17 1.48 6.86
CA LYS A 47 21.52 1.58 7.45
C LYS A 47 22.37 2.72 6.89
N ASN A 48 22.05 3.19 5.69
CA ASN A 48 22.71 4.33 5.04
C ASN A 48 22.12 5.70 5.46
N GLY A 49 21.33 5.75 6.54
CA GLY A 49 20.70 6.96 7.09
C GLY A 49 19.54 7.52 6.27
N LYS A 50 19.20 6.90 5.14
CA LYS A 50 18.12 7.38 4.26
C LYS A 50 16.75 6.83 4.72
N PRO A 51 15.72 7.68 4.78
CA PRO A 51 14.36 7.23 5.02
C PRO A 51 13.85 6.36 3.86
N ALA A 52 13.02 5.39 4.17
CA ALA A 52 12.34 4.53 3.21
C ALA A 52 11.02 4.04 3.81
N THR A 53 10.11 3.57 2.97
CA THR A 53 8.91 2.87 3.39
C THR A 53 9.03 1.42 2.92
N VAL A 54 8.92 0.48 3.85
CA VAL A 54 8.82 -0.95 3.53
C VAL A 54 7.35 -1.34 3.48
N GLY A 55 6.98 -2.22 2.56
CA GLY A 55 5.68 -2.83 2.55
C GLY A 55 5.73 -4.22 1.93
N THR A 56 4.58 -4.84 1.75
CA THR A 56 4.47 -6.19 1.20
C THR A 56 3.70 -6.16 -0.11
N CYS A 57 4.22 -6.81 -1.15
CA CYS A 57 3.49 -6.94 -2.41
C CYS A 57 2.27 -7.87 -2.23
N PRO A 58 1.04 -7.43 -2.53
CA PRO A 58 -0.16 -8.27 -2.40
C PRO A 58 -0.22 -9.37 -3.48
N ASN A 59 0.53 -9.25 -4.57
CA ASN A 59 0.56 -10.25 -5.64
C ASN A 59 1.51 -11.41 -5.33
N CYS A 60 2.78 -11.10 -5.01
CA CYS A 60 3.83 -12.10 -4.84
C CYS A 60 4.28 -12.31 -3.39
N GLY A 61 3.72 -11.57 -2.43
CA GLY A 61 4.06 -11.68 -0.99
C GLY A 61 5.48 -11.23 -0.62
N THR A 62 6.25 -10.71 -1.57
CA THR A 62 7.64 -10.29 -1.33
C THR A 62 7.66 -8.88 -0.72
N LYS A 63 8.60 -8.64 0.21
CA LYS A 63 8.83 -7.30 0.77
C LYS A 63 9.33 -6.36 -0.33
N ILE A 64 8.68 -5.21 -0.44
CA ILE A 64 9.01 -4.14 -1.37
C ILE A 64 9.43 -2.91 -0.58
N TYR A 65 10.40 -2.19 -1.12
CA TYR A 65 10.98 -1.01 -0.47
C TYR A 65 10.82 0.19 -1.39
N LYS A 66 10.21 1.26 -0.89
CA LYS A 66 10.15 2.56 -1.53
C LYS A 66 11.17 3.46 -0.86
N ILE A 67 12.29 3.64 -1.54
CA ILE A 67 13.32 4.60 -1.14
C ILE A 67 12.73 5.99 -1.37
N GLY A 68 12.60 6.79 -0.31
CA GLY A 68 11.89 8.06 -0.39
C GLY A 68 11.45 8.59 0.97
N LYS A 69 10.42 9.43 0.96
CA LYS A 69 9.86 10.06 2.17
C LYS A 69 9.37 8.98 3.14
N ALA A 70 10.08 8.74 4.23
CA ALA A 70 9.53 8.02 5.38
C ALA A 70 8.45 8.95 5.94
N THR A 71 7.19 8.57 5.75
CA THR A 71 6.04 9.33 6.23
C THR A 71 5.41 8.60 7.40
#